data_AF-A0A2T7NNC9-F1
#
_entry.id   AF-A0A2T7NNC9-F1
#
_cell.length_a   1.000
_cell.length_b   1.000
_cell.length_c   1.000
_cell.angle_alpha   90.00
_cell.angle_beta   90.00
_cell.angle_gamma   90.00
#
_symmetry.space_group_name_H-M   'P 1'
#
loop_
_entity.id
_entity.type
_entity.pdbx_description
1 polymer ?
#
loop_
_entity_poly.entity_id
_entity_poly.type
_entity_poly.pdbx_seq_one_letter_code
_entity_poly.pdbx_strand_id
1 'polypeptide(L)'
;MSRPHVKKQKPKPRPRSRPRLFVPSPLPLAQSAVNAQWSPQPMALEELLMDYSLPQILQCRTPILRPPGDRSTMPVSMDTPILLVRQHSARYLLARVVDVEQRGRAFTESGESVVIPEDYEGHFLRLDCRTTKDKSRVRPLEAVVNSDTAAFVNLSNITSYPANCDPRDRSHLIYTMGNVFLVNDPTPPSSSTSEVASERTALSSAAASAVSRGSRPSASGRGPLCCVDERGTSIRIPTNQKAEVVAVKKNVNGSGKLSMRAAEILAVEKFPVVIRFAYGERPLRLATATRLFTLLDSFQETSLIGCAIDGGQMTMLEIPLMSSLQFQVAMNRDELLGQPALDNIFEACHARCPAFARDIKLKYKFAHRVQRGSPRMMKLHEDDLPSATVRTRLDVTESYVYV
;
A
#
# COMPACT_ATOMS: atom_id res chain seq x y z
N MET A 1 -29.25 -5.06 -63.78
CA MET A 1 -29.51 -4.05 -62.73
C MET A 1 -29.48 -4.74 -61.38
N SER A 2 -28.37 -4.62 -60.65
CA SER A 2 -28.13 -5.33 -59.39
C SER A 2 -28.12 -4.33 -58.24
N ARG A 3 -28.95 -4.57 -57.21
CA ARG A 3 -29.03 -3.72 -56.01
C ARG A 3 -27.94 -4.11 -55.00
N PRO A 4 -27.32 -3.14 -54.29
CA PRO A 4 -26.25 -3.43 -53.35
C PRO A 4 -26.80 -3.87 -51.99
N HIS A 5 -26.13 -4.87 -51.41
CA HIS A 5 -26.40 -5.39 -50.08
C HIS A 5 -25.80 -4.47 -49.01
N VAL A 6 -26.66 -3.82 -48.22
CA VAL A 6 -26.25 -3.00 -47.07
C VAL A 6 -26.08 -3.91 -45.84
N LYS A 7 -24.85 -4.05 -45.33
CA LYS A 7 -24.56 -4.74 -44.07
C LYS A 7 -24.96 -3.86 -42.88
N LYS A 8 -25.95 -4.32 -42.10
CA LYS A 8 -26.35 -3.71 -40.82
C LYS A 8 -25.24 -3.88 -39.77
N GLN A 9 -24.61 -2.78 -39.35
CA GLN A 9 -23.71 -2.74 -38.20
C GLN A 9 -24.50 -2.97 -36.90
N LYS A 10 -24.05 -3.92 -36.07
CA LYS A 10 -24.56 -4.11 -34.71
C LYS A 10 -24.06 -2.99 -33.79
N PRO A 11 -24.91 -2.46 -32.89
CA PRO A 11 -24.55 -1.38 -31.99
C PRO A 11 -23.49 -1.84 -30.98
N LYS A 12 -22.46 -1.01 -30.80
CA LYS A 12 -21.36 -1.21 -29.84
C LYS A 12 -21.90 -1.07 -28.41
N PRO A 13 -21.62 -1.99 -27.48
CA PRO A 13 -22.10 -1.91 -26.10
C PRO A 13 -21.51 -0.67 -25.42
N ARG A 14 -22.38 0.15 -24.81
CA ARG A 14 -21.96 1.33 -24.05
C ARG A 14 -21.20 0.90 -22.80
N PRO A 15 -20.06 1.55 -22.46
CA PRO A 15 -19.33 1.25 -21.24
C PRO A 15 -20.22 1.54 -20.02
N ARG A 16 -20.33 0.57 -19.12
CA ARG A 16 -21.03 0.73 -17.83
C ARG A 16 -20.35 1.87 -17.06
N SER A 17 -21.09 2.94 -16.81
CA SER A 17 -20.67 4.06 -15.98
C SER A 17 -20.26 3.54 -14.61
N ARG A 18 -19.02 3.84 -14.18
CA ARG A 18 -18.56 3.57 -12.82
C ARG A 18 -19.53 4.25 -11.82
N PRO A 19 -19.85 3.62 -10.69
CA PRO A 19 -20.62 4.27 -9.64
C PRO A 19 -19.88 5.55 -9.24
N ARG A 20 -20.54 6.70 -9.43
CA ARG A 20 -20.04 7.98 -8.92
C ARG A 20 -20.05 7.86 -7.40
N LEU A 21 -18.88 7.87 -6.77
CA LEU A 21 -18.78 8.15 -5.35
C LEU A 21 -19.50 9.48 -5.13
N PHE A 22 -20.57 9.44 -4.35
CA PHE A 22 -21.34 10.63 -3.99
C PHE A 22 -20.41 11.49 -3.15
N VAL A 23 -19.80 12.51 -3.77
CA VAL A 23 -19.10 13.56 -3.04
C VAL A 23 -20.18 14.57 -2.71
N PRO A 24 -20.66 14.65 -1.44
CA PRO A 24 -21.65 15.65 -1.08
C PRO A 24 -21.11 17.04 -1.42
N SER A 25 -21.96 17.84 -2.08
CA SER A 25 -21.62 19.23 -2.40
C SER A 25 -21.28 19.98 -1.10
N PRO A 26 -20.21 20.82 -1.08
CA PRO A 26 -19.85 21.57 0.11
C PRO A 26 -21.02 22.47 0.49
N LEU A 27 -21.65 22.19 1.64
CA LEU A 27 -22.70 23.02 2.19
C LEU A 27 -22.09 24.39 2.54
N PRO A 28 -22.73 25.50 2.15
CA PRO A 28 -22.27 26.83 2.56
C PRO A 28 -22.46 26.95 4.08
N LEU A 29 -21.35 26.88 4.82
CA LEU A 29 -21.29 27.11 6.26
C LEU A 29 -21.52 28.60 6.55
N ALA A 30 -22.77 29.04 6.48
CA ALA A 30 -23.20 30.32 7.03
C ALA A 30 -23.80 30.06 8.42
N GLN A 31 -22.99 30.16 9.49
CA GLN A 31 -23.45 30.11 10.88
C GLN A 31 -22.33 30.56 11.84
N SER A 32 -22.72 31.15 12.96
CA SER A 32 -21.85 31.79 13.95
C SER A 32 -20.65 30.92 14.31
N ALA A 33 -19.44 31.38 13.99
CA ALA A 33 -18.22 30.70 14.35
C ALA A 33 -18.05 30.77 15.87
N VAL A 34 -18.45 29.72 16.58
CA VAL A 34 -17.97 29.48 17.92
C VAL A 34 -16.46 29.32 17.80
N ASN A 35 -15.74 30.32 18.30
CA ASN A 35 -14.29 30.29 18.28
C ASN A 35 -13.80 29.29 19.32
N ALA A 36 -12.87 28.43 18.92
CA ALA A 36 -12.22 27.51 19.84
C ALA A 36 -11.43 28.29 20.91
N GLN A 37 -11.66 27.94 22.18
CA GLN A 37 -10.91 28.46 23.32
C GLN A 37 -9.78 27.48 23.64
N TRP A 38 -8.56 27.80 23.22
CA TRP A 38 -7.42 26.89 23.38
C TRP A 38 -6.83 26.94 24.78
N SER A 39 -6.34 25.80 25.27
CA SER A 39 -5.55 25.72 26.50
C SER A 39 -4.30 26.63 26.38
N PRO A 40 -3.88 27.30 27.47
CA PRO A 40 -2.75 28.21 27.41
C PRO A 40 -1.43 27.46 27.17
N GLN A 41 -1.30 26.28 27.78
CA GLN A 41 -0.11 25.45 27.69
C GLN A 41 -0.31 24.35 26.64
N PRO A 42 0.66 24.18 25.73
CA PRO A 42 0.70 23.02 24.85
C PRO A 42 1.27 21.81 25.63
N MET A 43 0.74 20.62 25.36
CA MET A 43 1.03 19.37 26.06
C MET A 43 1.38 18.26 25.09
N ALA A 44 2.11 17.25 25.56
CA ALA A 44 2.31 16.01 24.80
C ALA A 44 1.02 15.18 24.75
N LEU A 45 0.89 14.26 23.78
CA LEU A 45 -0.31 13.42 23.67
C LEU A 45 -0.50 12.48 24.86
N GLU A 46 0.59 12.01 25.47
CA GLU A 46 0.53 11.16 26.66
C GLU A 46 -0.08 11.90 27.86
N GLU A 47 0.41 13.11 28.14
CA GLU A 47 -0.10 13.99 29.20
C GLU A 47 -1.58 14.30 28.97
N LEU A 48 -1.94 14.60 27.72
CA LEU A 48 -3.31 14.90 27.33
C LEU A 48 -4.27 13.75 27.64
N LEU A 49 -3.87 12.50 27.41
CA LEU A 49 -4.71 11.34 27.73
C LEU A 49 -4.85 11.07 29.23
N MET A 50 -3.96 11.61 30.06
CA MET A 50 -4.11 11.53 31.51
C MET A 50 -5.18 12.51 32.02
N ASP A 51 -5.25 13.69 31.41
CA ASP A 51 -6.10 14.80 31.87
C ASP A 51 -7.46 14.88 31.15
N TYR A 52 -7.54 14.37 29.91
CA TYR A 52 -8.70 14.55 29.04
C TYR A 52 -9.18 13.22 28.43
N SER A 53 -10.50 13.03 28.42
CA SER A 53 -11.16 11.89 27.75
C SER A 53 -11.45 12.18 26.28
N LEU A 54 -11.33 11.17 25.41
CA LEU A 54 -11.72 11.29 23.99
C LEU A 54 -13.27 11.33 23.84
N PRO A 55 -13.80 12.00 22.81
CA PRO A 55 -13.10 12.74 21.77
C PRO A 55 -12.51 14.08 22.26
N GLN A 56 -11.50 14.60 21.56
CA GLN A 56 -10.88 15.89 21.85
C GLN A 56 -10.55 16.68 20.57
N ILE A 57 -10.73 18.00 20.61
CA ILE A 57 -10.37 18.91 19.51
C ILE A 57 -9.07 19.62 19.89
N LEU A 58 -8.04 19.42 19.08
CA LEU A 58 -6.69 19.88 19.35
C LEU A 58 -6.19 20.82 18.27
N GLN A 59 -5.17 21.62 18.60
CA GLN A 59 -4.36 22.35 17.64
C GLN A 59 -2.89 22.05 17.88
N CYS A 60 -2.17 21.63 16.84
CA CYS A 60 -0.72 21.45 16.92
C CYS A 60 -0.05 22.82 17.04
N ARG A 61 0.83 22.99 18.02
CA ARG A 61 1.63 24.21 18.22
C ARG A 61 3.10 24.04 17.86
N THR A 62 3.49 22.83 17.47
CA THR A 62 4.85 22.54 17.06
C THR A 62 5.12 23.11 15.66
N PRO A 63 6.11 24.01 15.50
CA PRO A 63 6.46 24.55 14.19
C PRO A 63 7.10 23.48 13.33
N ILE A 64 6.40 23.08 12.26
CA ILE A 64 6.88 22.10 11.29
C ILE A 64 7.85 22.78 10.32
N LEU A 65 9.06 22.25 10.22
CA LEU A 65 10.06 22.68 9.24
C LEU A 65 9.73 22.00 7.91
N ARG A 66 9.51 22.80 6.87
CA ARG A 66 9.26 22.29 5.51
C ARG A 66 10.53 22.48 4.70
N PRO A 67 11.15 21.41 4.17
CA PRO A 67 12.34 21.57 3.36
C PRO A 67 12.02 22.47 2.14
N PRO A 68 12.87 23.45 1.82
CA PRO A 68 12.69 24.27 0.63
C PRO A 68 12.70 23.37 -0.61
N GLY A 69 11.68 23.53 -1.47
CA GLY A 69 11.56 22.75 -2.70
C GLY A 69 10.92 21.37 -2.55
N ASP A 70 10.58 20.93 -1.33
CA ASP A 70 9.77 19.72 -1.16
C ASP A 70 8.33 20.00 -1.59
N ARG A 71 8.02 19.60 -2.83
CA ARG A 71 6.68 19.70 -3.41
C ARG A 71 5.73 18.63 -2.86
N SER A 72 6.23 17.67 -2.08
CA SER A 72 5.36 16.75 -1.34
C SER A 72 4.72 17.53 -0.19
N THR A 73 3.71 18.34 -0.53
CA THR A 73 2.83 18.93 0.47
C THR A 73 2.24 17.80 1.28
N MET A 74 2.53 17.76 2.57
CA MET A 74 1.87 16.84 3.48
C MET A 74 0.36 16.93 3.21
N PRO A 75 -0.35 15.80 3.04
CA PRO A 75 -1.76 15.80 2.64
C PRO A 75 -2.66 16.42 3.71
N VAL A 76 -2.08 16.69 4.89
CA VAL A 76 -2.73 17.31 6.03
C VAL A 76 -1.89 18.50 6.48
N SER A 77 -2.55 19.62 6.79
CA SER A 77 -1.92 20.72 7.52
C SER A 77 -2.11 20.50 9.02
N MET A 78 -1.02 20.36 9.78
CA MET A 78 -1.11 20.23 11.25
C MET A 78 -1.52 21.53 11.95
N ASP A 79 -1.48 22.66 11.25
CA ASP A 79 -1.89 23.96 11.78
C ASP A 79 -3.42 24.06 11.93
N THR A 80 -4.15 23.15 11.28
CA THR A 80 -5.61 23.05 11.35
C THR A 80 -6.07 22.32 12.61
N PRO A 81 -7.31 22.56 13.08
CA PRO A 81 -7.88 21.79 14.18
C PRO A 81 -7.93 20.28 13.86
N ILE A 82 -7.54 19.47 14.83
CA ILE A 82 -7.52 18.01 14.74
C ILE A 82 -8.52 17.46 15.74
N LEU A 83 -9.52 16.71 15.27
CA LEU A 83 -10.43 15.95 16.12
C LEU A 83 -9.86 14.56 16.36
N LEU A 84 -9.42 14.28 17.58
CA LEU A 84 -9.01 12.94 18.01
C LEU A 84 -10.20 12.19 18.59
N VAL A 85 -10.38 10.93 18.16
CA VAL A 85 -11.58 10.16 18.47
C VAL A 85 -11.26 8.87 19.22
N ARG A 86 -10.14 8.21 18.89
CA ARG A 86 -9.88 6.87 19.39
C ARG A 86 -8.40 6.61 19.63
N GLN A 87 -8.09 5.96 20.75
CA GLN A 87 -6.79 5.33 20.97
C GLN A 87 -6.72 3.95 20.32
N HIS A 88 -5.59 3.66 19.70
CA HIS A 88 -5.33 2.41 19.01
C HIS A 88 -3.92 1.89 19.34
N SER A 89 -3.80 0.59 19.56
CA SER A 89 -2.52 -0.08 19.71
C SER A 89 -2.48 -1.27 18.75
N ALA A 90 -1.43 -1.34 17.94
CA ALA A 90 -1.24 -2.42 16.98
C ALA A 90 0.24 -2.68 16.73
N ARG A 91 0.52 -3.87 16.18
CA ARG A 91 1.81 -4.18 15.58
C ARG A 91 1.78 -3.79 14.10
N TYR A 92 2.88 -3.25 13.62
CA TYR A 92 3.03 -2.74 12.26
C TYR A 92 4.23 -3.38 11.58
N LEU A 93 4.10 -3.62 10.28
CA LEU A 93 5.24 -3.81 9.37
C LEU A 93 5.62 -2.45 8.78
N LEU A 94 6.87 -2.03 8.97
CA LEU A 94 7.44 -0.88 8.27
C LEU A 94 7.91 -1.32 6.89
N ALA A 95 7.46 -0.64 5.85
CA ALA A 95 7.87 -0.96 4.49
C ALA A 95 8.23 0.27 3.66
N ARG A 96 9.10 0.07 2.67
CA ARG A 96 9.30 1.03 1.58
C ARG A 96 8.57 0.58 0.35
N VAL A 97 7.95 1.54 -0.33
CA VAL A 97 7.37 1.33 -1.65
C VAL A 97 8.48 1.02 -2.64
N VAL A 98 8.24 0.08 -3.55
CA VAL A 98 9.17 -0.26 -4.62
C VAL A 98 8.58 0.18 -5.95
N ASP A 99 9.23 1.11 -6.65
CA ASP A 99 8.82 1.58 -7.97
C ASP A 99 9.72 1.02 -9.07
N VAL A 100 9.28 1.19 -10.33
CA VAL A 100 10.09 0.89 -11.50
C VAL A 100 10.72 2.18 -12.00
N GLU A 101 12.04 2.24 -11.99
CA GLU A 101 12.77 3.32 -12.61
C GLU A 101 12.58 3.26 -14.14
N GLN A 102 11.99 4.32 -14.71
CA GLN A 102 11.64 4.35 -16.14
C GLN A 102 12.84 4.21 -17.07
N ARG A 103 14.02 4.72 -16.66
CA ARG A 103 15.24 4.71 -17.49
C ARG A 103 15.99 3.38 -17.39
N GLY A 104 16.19 2.89 -16.17
CA GLY A 104 16.97 1.67 -15.90
C GLY A 104 16.16 0.38 -16.04
N ARG A 105 14.82 0.45 -16.06
CA ARG A 105 13.93 -0.71 -15.88
C ARG A 105 14.36 -1.57 -14.69
N ALA A 106 14.81 -0.91 -13.64
CA ALA A 106 15.22 -1.53 -12.39
C ALA A 106 14.20 -1.17 -11.31
N PHE A 107 14.06 -2.05 -10.33
CA PHE A 107 13.30 -1.71 -9.14
C PHE A 107 14.11 -0.76 -8.26
N THR A 108 13.48 0.34 -7.87
CA THR A 108 14.06 1.33 -6.97
C THR A 108 13.12 1.51 -5.81
N GLU A 109 13.66 1.55 -4.60
CA GLU A 109 12.87 1.91 -3.43
C GLU A 109 12.54 3.40 -3.49
N SER A 110 11.25 3.72 -3.42
CA SER A 110 10.77 5.08 -3.25
C SER A 110 11.22 5.63 -1.90
N GLY A 111 11.28 6.97 -1.78
CA GLY A 111 11.41 7.64 -0.50
C GLY A 111 10.18 7.46 0.40
N GLU A 112 9.05 7.07 -0.18
CA GLU A 112 7.80 6.83 0.53
C GLU A 112 7.89 5.56 1.39
N SER A 113 7.55 5.73 2.67
CA SER A 113 7.46 4.65 3.64
C SER A 113 6.01 4.43 4.03
N VAL A 114 5.60 3.18 4.20
CA VAL A 114 4.24 2.81 4.57
C VAL A 114 4.27 1.92 5.81
N VAL A 115 3.17 1.91 6.54
CA VAL A 115 2.94 0.97 7.64
C VAL A 115 1.77 0.05 7.29
N ILE A 116 1.97 -1.24 7.51
CA ILE A 116 0.95 -2.28 7.29
C ILE A 116 0.56 -2.84 8.66
N PRO A 117 -0.66 -2.58 9.15
CA PRO A 117 -1.14 -3.14 10.42
C PRO A 117 -1.15 -4.67 10.40
N GLU A 118 -0.89 -5.30 11.55
CA GLU A 118 -0.96 -6.74 11.74
C GLU A 118 -2.32 -7.33 11.32
N ASP A 119 -3.40 -6.60 11.58
CA ASP A 119 -4.78 -6.98 11.27
C ASP A 119 -5.27 -6.51 9.88
N TYR A 120 -4.37 -6.08 9.00
CA TYR A 120 -4.71 -5.82 7.61
C TYR A 120 -5.14 -7.12 6.91
N GLU A 121 -6.33 -7.08 6.31
CA GLU A 121 -6.98 -8.25 5.69
C GLU A 121 -6.39 -8.63 4.32
N GLY A 122 -5.51 -7.79 3.77
CA GLY A 122 -4.83 -8.06 2.52
C GLY A 122 -3.79 -9.18 2.65
N HIS A 123 -3.58 -9.86 1.53
CA HIS A 123 -2.64 -10.97 1.41
C HIS A 123 -1.46 -10.54 0.53
N PHE A 124 -0.28 -11.03 0.86
CA PHE A 124 0.97 -10.68 0.21
C PHE A 124 1.72 -11.93 -0.24
N LEU A 125 2.35 -11.85 -1.41
CA LEU A 125 3.32 -12.83 -1.87
C LEU A 125 4.69 -12.44 -1.34
N ARG A 126 5.40 -13.38 -0.72
CA ARG A 126 6.81 -13.19 -0.36
C ARG A 126 7.70 -13.56 -1.53
N LEU A 127 8.67 -12.72 -1.87
CA LEU A 127 9.63 -13.01 -2.92
C LEU A 127 10.88 -13.67 -2.35
N ASP A 128 11.54 -14.51 -3.14
CA ASP A 128 12.83 -15.12 -2.78
C ASP A 128 13.99 -14.13 -2.88
N CYS A 129 13.80 -12.86 -2.54
CA CYS A 129 14.84 -11.84 -2.46
C CYS A 129 14.69 -11.03 -1.18
N ARG A 130 15.82 -10.58 -0.61
CA ARG A 130 15.80 -9.79 0.64
C ARG A 130 15.52 -8.32 0.38
N THR A 131 16.03 -7.79 -0.73
CA THR A 131 15.85 -6.41 -1.16
C THR A 131 15.68 -6.36 -2.68
N THR A 132 15.22 -5.23 -3.20
CA THR A 132 15.14 -4.98 -4.65
C THR A 132 16.52 -4.96 -5.33
N LYS A 133 17.59 -4.77 -4.56
CA LYS A 133 18.98 -4.76 -5.04
C LYS A 133 19.63 -6.14 -5.01
N ASP A 134 18.96 -7.15 -4.46
CA ASP A 134 19.48 -8.51 -4.34
C ASP A 134 19.44 -9.24 -5.69
N LYS A 135 20.47 -9.02 -6.51
CA LYS A 135 20.62 -9.67 -7.82
C LYS A 135 20.93 -11.16 -7.73
N SER A 136 21.34 -11.68 -6.56
CA SER A 136 21.71 -13.10 -6.41
C SER A 136 20.54 -14.06 -6.59
N ARG A 137 19.32 -13.53 -6.47
CA ARG A 137 18.06 -14.28 -6.54
C ARG A 137 17.30 -14.07 -7.84
N VAL A 138 17.77 -13.13 -8.66
CA VAL A 138 17.23 -12.89 -10.00
C VAL A 138 17.69 -14.03 -10.90
N ARG A 139 16.73 -14.68 -11.55
CA ARG A 139 16.99 -15.81 -12.43
C ARG A 139 16.50 -15.52 -13.84
N PRO A 140 17.14 -16.09 -14.86
CA PRO A 140 16.58 -16.08 -16.20
C PRO A 140 15.37 -17.02 -16.26
N LEU A 141 14.44 -16.77 -17.18
CA LEU A 141 13.21 -17.55 -17.28
C LEU A 141 13.47 -19.04 -17.53
N GLU A 142 14.54 -19.41 -18.24
CA GLU A 142 14.91 -20.81 -18.46
C GLU A 142 15.16 -21.57 -17.15
N ALA A 143 15.60 -20.88 -16.10
CA ALA A 143 15.85 -21.50 -14.80
C ALA A 143 14.55 -21.88 -14.08
N VAL A 144 13.42 -21.21 -14.38
CA VAL A 144 12.10 -21.53 -13.80
C VAL A 144 11.57 -22.86 -14.31
N VAL A 145 11.83 -23.18 -15.58
CA VAL A 145 11.39 -24.44 -16.21
C VAL A 145 12.02 -25.65 -15.50
N ASN A 146 13.27 -25.48 -15.06
CA ASN A 146 14.07 -26.53 -14.44
C ASN A 146 13.98 -26.54 -12.91
N SER A 147 13.18 -25.64 -12.30
CA SER A 147 13.01 -25.56 -10.86
C SER A 147 11.63 -26.05 -10.40
N ASP A 148 11.45 -26.15 -9.09
CA ASP A 148 10.18 -26.46 -8.41
C ASP A 148 9.37 -25.18 -8.09
N THR A 149 9.61 -24.11 -8.87
CA THR A 149 9.02 -22.80 -8.66
C THR A 149 7.55 -22.82 -9.03
N ALA A 150 6.68 -22.69 -8.03
CA ALA A 150 5.22 -22.67 -8.22
C ALA A 150 4.71 -21.34 -8.80
N ALA A 151 5.40 -20.24 -8.51
CA ALA A 151 5.08 -18.93 -9.07
C ALA A 151 6.29 -18.00 -9.09
N PHE A 152 6.26 -16.99 -9.95
CA PHE A 152 7.30 -15.98 -10.03
C PHE A 152 6.72 -14.60 -10.35
N VAL A 153 7.50 -13.56 -10.03
CA VAL A 153 7.26 -12.18 -10.43
C VAL A 153 8.27 -11.80 -11.50
N ASN A 154 7.82 -11.15 -12.56
CA ASN A 154 8.73 -10.67 -13.59
C ASN A 154 9.35 -9.32 -13.23
N LEU A 155 10.67 -9.26 -13.38
CA LEU A 155 11.45 -8.03 -13.22
C LEU A 155 11.77 -7.35 -14.55
N SER A 156 11.43 -7.97 -15.68
CA SER A 156 11.50 -7.35 -16.99
C SER A 156 10.26 -7.69 -17.82
N ASN A 157 10.05 -7.00 -18.94
CA ASN A 157 8.87 -7.24 -19.77
C ASN A 157 8.85 -8.68 -20.29
N ILE A 158 7.69 -9.33 -20.21
CA ILE A 158 7.48 -10.69 -20.70
C ILE A 158 6.52 -10.64 -21.87
N THR A 159 6.90 -11.31 -22.96
CA THR A 159 5.97 -11.58 -24.08
C THR A 159 5.39 -12.98 -23.90
N SER A 160 4.08 -13.10 -24.08
CA SER A 160 3.39 -14.39 -23.99
C SER A 160 2.32 -14.54 -25.07
N TYR A 161 1.79 -15.74 -25.18
CA TYR A 161 0.70 -16.10 -26.08
C TYR A 161 -0.44 -16.74 -25.28
N PRO A 162 -1.71 -16.45 -25.57
CA PRO A 162 -2.81 -17.18 -24.94
C PRO A 162 -2.71 -18.68 -25.23
N ALA A 163 -2.95 -19.53 -24.23
CA ALA A 163 -2.76 -20.98 -24.37
C ALA A 163 -3.70 -21.63 -25.42
N ASN A 164 -4.86 -20.99 -25.68
CA ASN A 164 -5.90 -21.47 -26.59
C ASN A 164 -5.82 -20.82 -27.99
N CYS A 165 -4.82 -20.00 -28.27
CA CYS A 165 -4.69 -19.40 -29.60
C CYS A 165 -4.09 -20.41 -30.59
N ASP A 166 -4.60 -20.39 -31.82
CA ASP A 166 -3.98 -21.06 -32.96
C ASP A 166 -2.53 -20.54 -33.08
N PRO A 167 -1.51 -21.41 -33.24
CA PRO A 167 -0.13 -20.97 -33.47
C PRO A 167 0.05 -20.00 -34.66
N ARG A 168 -0.95 -19.89 -35.56
CA ARG A 168 -0.99 -18.89 -36.63
C ARG A 168 -1.43 -17.51 -36.18
N ASP A 169 -2.14 -17.41 -35.06
CA ASP A 169 -2.56 -16.14 -34.49
C ASP A 169 -1.37 -15.43 -33.84
N ARG A 170 -1.05 -14.24 -34.36
CA ARG A 170 0.07 -13.42 -33.90
C ARG A 170 -0.31 -12.54 -32.70
N SER A 171 -1.46 -12.76 -32.08
CA SER A 171 -1.85 -12.07 -30.86
C SER A 171 -0.88 -12.44 -29.73
N HIS A 172 0.00 -11.50 -29.40
CA HIS A 172 0.90 -11.61 -28.25
C HIS A 172 0.46 -10.63 -27.18
N LEU A 173 0.64 -11.04 -25.92
CA LEU A 173 0.40 -10.21 -24.74
C LEU A 173 1.76 -9.76 -24.20
N ILE A 174 1.90 -8.47 -23.93
CA ILE A 174 3.10 -7.89 -23.32
C ILE A 174 2.76 -7.54 -21.87
N TYR A 175 3.45 -8.19 -20.94
CA TYR A 175 3.37 -7.88 -19.51
C TYR A 175 4.50 -6.95 -19.11
N THR A 176 4.16 -5.88 -18.42
CA THR A 176 5.13 -4.98 -17.78
C THR A 176 5.75 -5.63 -16.55
N MET A 177 6.76 -5.00 -15.94
CA MET A 177 7.35 -5.46 -14.68
C MET A 177 6.31 -5.55 -13.55
N GLY A 178 6.49 -6.51 -12.63
CA GLY A 178 5.68 -6.66 -11.43
C GLY A 178 4.41 -7.51 -11.59
N ASN A 179 4.22 -8.20 -12.71
CA ASN A 179 3.16 -9.20 -12.88
C ASN A 179 3.55 -10.53 -12.23
N VAL A 180 2.59 -11.22 -11.63
CA VAL A 180 2.75 -12.56 -11.05
C VAL A 180 2.28 -13.61 -12.05
N PHE A 181 3.05 -14.69 -12.15
CA PHE A 181 2.73 -15.85 -12.97
C PHE A 181 2.73 -17.11 -12.11
N LEU A 182 1.63 -17.85 -12.13
CA LEU A 182 1.53 -19.19 -11.56
C LEU A 182 2.03 -20.19 -12.60
N VAL A 183 2.97 -21.05 -12.24
CA VAL A 183 3.50 -22.08 -13.13
C VAL A 183 2.59 -23.29 -13.07
N ASN A 184 1.99 -23.66 -14.20
CA ASN A 184 1.25 -24.91 -14.29
C ASN A 184 2.24 -26.04 -14.46
N ASP A 185 2.07 -27.11 -13.70
CA ASP A 185 2.76 -28.35 -14.03
C ASP A 185 2.34 -28.76 -15.44
N PRO A 186 3.27 -29.21 -16.30
CA PRO A 186 2.95 -29.81 -17.59
C PRO A 186 2.32 -31.18 -17.33
N THR A 187 1.15 -31.20 -16.71
CA THR A 187 0.30 -32.37 -16.69
C THR A 187 -0.21 -32.53 -18.12
N PRO A 188 0.03 -33.68 -18.78
CA PRO A 188 -0.56 -33.93 -20.09
C PRO A 188 -2.08 -33.77 -19.95
N PRO A 189 -2.77 -33.21 -20.98
CA PRO A 189 -4.21 -33.02 -20.93
C PRO A 189 -4.88 -34.38 -20.77
N SER A 190 -5.19 -34.73 -19.53
CA SER A 190 -6.06 -35.87 -19.24
C SER A 190 -7.46 -35.43 -19.65
N SER A 191 -8.00 -36.18 -20.61
CA SER A 191 -9.31 -36.02 -21.17
C SER A 191 -10.39 -36.24 -20.11
N SER A 192 -10.84 -35.20 -19.41
CA SER A 192 -12.11 -35.25 -18.68
C SER A 192 -12.64 -33.87 -18.34
N THR A 193 -13.70 -33.52 -19.07
CA THR A 193 -14.95 -32.86 -18.63
C THR A 193 -14.92 -31.69 -17.64
N SER A 194 -15.52 -30.61 -18.13
CA SER A 194 -15.79 -29.31 -17.52
C SER A 194 -16.47 -29.35 -16.15
N GLU A 195 -15.98 -28.51 -15.23
CA GLU A 195 -16.84 -27.71 -14.36
C GLU A 195 -16.16 -26.37 -14.08
N VAL A 196 -16.77 -25.29 -14.58
CA VAL A 196 -16.30 -23.90 -14.46
C VAL A 196 -16.84 -23.34 -13.14
N ALA A 197 -16.00 -23.33 -12.11
CA ALA A 197 -16.25 -22.59 -10.89
C ALA A 197 -15.66 -21.17 -10.98
N SER A 198 -16.51 -20.20 -10.70
CA SER A 198 -16.34 -18.76 -10.86
C SER A 198 -14.99 -18.19 -10.37
N GLU A 199 -14.31 -17.50 -11.29
CA GLU A 199 -13.04 -16.80 -11.14
C GLU A 199 -13.14 -15.56 -10.24
N ARG A 200 -12.62 -15.68 -9.00
CA ARG A 200 -11.91 -14.60 -8.28
C ARG A 200 -10.84 -15.14 -7.32
N THR A 201 -10.54 -16.45 -7.42
CA THR A 201 -9.87 -17.22 -6.38
C THR A 201 -8.56 -17.86 -6.86
N ALA A 202 -8.08 -17.58 -8.07
CA ALA A 202 -6.91 -18.28 -8.64
C ALA A 202 -5.64 -18.15 -7.78
N LEU A 203 -5.37 -16.99 -7.16
CA LEU A 203 -4.23 -16.82 -6.25
C LEU A 203 -4.45 -17.45 -4.85
N SER A 204 -5.69 -17.77 -4.48
CA SER A 204 -6.07 -18.35 -3.18
C SER A 204 -6.29 -19.87 -3.23
N SER A 205 -6.65 -20.44 -4.40
CA SER A 205 -6.97 -21.88 -4.55
C SER A 205 -6.05 -22.66 -5.49
N ALA A 206 -5.31 -22.03 -6.42
CA ALA A 206 -4.54 -22.78 -7.43
C ALA A 206 -3.33 -23.55 -6.87
N ALA A 207 -2.83 -23.16 -5.69
CA ALA A 207 -1.64 -23.80 -5.12
C ALA A 207 -1.92 -25.16 -4.43
N ALA A 208 -3.19 -25.48 -4.16
CA ALA A 208 -3.56 -26.76 -3.54
C ALA A 208 -3.52 -27.95 -4.52
N SER A 209 -3.52 -27.71 -5.84
CA SER A 209 -3.53 -28.78 -6.86
C SER A 209 -2.15 -29.20 -7.38
N ALA A 210 -1.06 -28.60 -6.89
CA ALA A 210 0.31 -28.84 -7.38
C ALA A 210 1.11 -29.91 -6.58
N VAL A 211 0.47 -30.76 -5.76
CA VAL A 211 1.17 -31.63 -4.78
C VAL A 211 1.19 -33.12 -5.16
N SER A 212 0.71 -33.53 -6.35
CA SER A 212 0.87 -34.92 -6.79
C SER A 212 2.17 -35.11 -7.59
N ARG A 213 3.24 -35.51 -6.91
CA ARG A 213 4.59 -35.69 -7.45
C ARG A 213 4.73 -37.03 -8.20
N GLY A 214 4.52 -37.01 -9.51
CA GLY A 214 5.05 -38.01 -10.43
C GLY A 214 6.44 -37.60 -10.95
N SER A 215 7.38 -38.55 -11.06
CA SER A 215 8.73 -38.34 -11.59
C SER A 215 8.70 -37.69 -12.97
N ARG A 216 9.24 -36.47 -13.11
CA ARG A 216 9.30 -35.74 -14.38
C ARG A 216 10.25 -36.44 -15.36
N PRO A 217 9.80 -36.80 -16.59
CA PRO A 217 10.69 -37.31 -17.63
C PRO A 217 11.69 -36.21 -18.04
N SER A 218 12.96 -36.58 -18.16
CA SER A 218 14.06 -35.70 -18.57
C SER A 218 13.82 -35.14 -19.97
N ALA A 219 13.55 -33.83 -20.05
CA ALA A 219 13.20 -33.11 -21.27
C ALA A 219 14.43 -32.74 -22.10
N SER A 220 14.52 -33.25 -23.33
CA SER A 220 15.40 -32.73 -24.39
C SER A 220 14.70 -31.71 -25.31
N GLY A 221 13.50 -31.24 -24.95
CA GLY A 221 12.78 -30.19 -25.68
C GLY A 221 12.39 -29.03 -24.75
N ARG A 222 13.02 -27.85 -24.92
CA ARG A 222 12.66 -26.61 -24.21
C ARG A 222 11.36 -26.02 -24.77
N GLY A 223 10.23 -26.64 -24.45
CA GLY A 223 8.90 -26.11 -24.78
C GLY A 223 8.60 -24.80 -24.03
N PRO A 224 7.58 -24.05 -24.46
CA PRO A 224 7.15 -22.84 -23.76
C PRO A 224 6.65 -23.15 -22.34
N LEU A 225 6.91 -22.25 -21.40
CA LEU A 225 6.41 -22.34 -20.03
C LEU A 225 4.91 -22.06 -20.01
N CYS A 226 4.11 -22.98 -19.48
CA CYS A 226 2.67 -22.79 -19.33
C CYS A 226 2.37 -22.14 -17.97
N CYS A 227 1.70 -20.99 -17.99
CA CYS A 227 1.41 -20.21 -16.80
C CYS A 227 -0.04 -19.75 -16.76
N VAL A 228 -0.48 -19.31 -15.58
CA VAL A 228 -1.69 -18.50 -15.39
C VAL A 228 -1.28 -17.12 -14.90
N ASP A 229 -1.76 -16.07 -15.56
CA ASP A 229 -1.49 -14.69 -15.15
C ASP A 229 -2.37 -14.25 -13.95
N GLU A 230 -2.18 -13.03 -13.47
CA GLU A 230 -2.98 -12.46 -12.37
C GLU A 230 -4.48 -12.35 -12.67
N ARG A 231 -4.87 -12.44 -13.95
CA ARG A 231 -6.25 -12.35 -14.41
C ARG A 231 -6.92 -13.71 -14.52
N GLY A 232 -6.21 -14.81 -14.26
CA GLY A 232 -6.70 -16.18 -14.48
C GLY A 232 -6.52 -16.68 -15.91
N THR A 233 -5.85 -15.92 -16.78
CA THR A 233 -5.66 -16.28 -18.19
C THR A 233 -4.53 -17.30 -18.32
N SER A 234 -4.82 -18.45 -18.90
CA SER A 234 -3.80 -19.42 -19.27
C SER A 234 -2.97 -18.89 -20.46
N ILE A 235 -1.66 -18.81 -20.26
CA ILE A 235 -0.70 -18.28 -21.23
C ILE A 235 0.50 -19.22 -21.39
N ARG A 236 1.18 -19.07 -22.53
CA ARG A 236 2.43 -19.73 -22.88
C ARG A 236 3.52 -18.68 -23.02
N ILE A 237 4.58 -18.85 -22.27
CA ILE A 237 5.72 -17.93 -22.24
C ILE A 237 6.91 -18.62 -22.91
N PRO A 238 7.44 -18.09 -24.03
CA PRO A 238 8.65 -18.62 -24.65
C PRO A 238 9.82 -18.54 -23.66
N THR A 239 10.52 -19.65 -23.48
CA THR A 239 11.60 -19.72 -22.48
C THR A 239 12.88 -19.06 -22.96
N ASN A 240 13.04 -18.83 -24.27
CA ASN A 240 14.22 -18.25 -24.90
C ASN A 240 14.31 -16.71 -24.80
N GLN A 241 13.33 -16.05 -24.18
CA GLN A 241 13.38 -14.61 -23.97
C GLN A 241 14.31 -14.26 -22.80
N LYS A 242 15.03 -13.14 -22.93
CA LYS A 242 15.88 -12.59 -21.85
C LYS A 242 15.01 -11.90 -20.78
N ALA A 243 14.20 -12.68 -20.08
CA ALA A 243 13.37 -12.20 -18.97
C ALA A 243 14.03 -12.52 -17.64
N GLU A 244 14.04 -11.53 -16.75
CA GLU A 244 14.50 -11.66 -15.37
C GLU A 244 13.30 -11.86 -14.46
N VAL A 245 13.39 -12.83 -13.57
CA VAL A 245 12.29 -13.21 -12.69
C VAL A 245 12.78 -13.51 -11.28
N VAL A 246 11.88 -13.37 -10.30
CA VAL A 246 12.11 -13.77 -8.91
C VAL A 246 11.01 -14.72 -8.48
N ALA A 247 11.40 -15.85 -7.90
CA ALA A 247 10.46 -16.85 -7.41
C ALA A 247 9.66 -16.31 -6.21
N VAL A 248 8.39 -16.73 -6.12
CA VAL A 248 7.55 -16.53 -4.94
C VAL A 248 7.84 -17.65 -3.93
N LYS A 249 8.11 -17.29 -2.68
CA LYS A 249 8.33 -18.26 -1.60
C LYS A 249 7.02 -18.97 -1.25
N LYS A 250 7.10 -20.28 -1.03
CA LYS A 250 5.98 -21.09 -0.52
C LYS A 250 5.65 -20.68 0.92
N ASN A 251 4.36 -20.60 1.27
CA ASN A 251 3.95 -20.38 2.65
C ASN A 251 4.33 -21.61 3.50
N VAL A 252 5.08 -21.38 4.58
CA VAL A 252 5.55 -22.45 5.48
C VAL A 252 4.39 -23.01 6.31
N ASN A 253 3.40 -22.18 6.63
CA ASN A 253 2.31 -22.51 7.54
C ASN A 253 0.99 -22.82 6.81
N GLY A 254 0.97 -22.73 5.47
CA GLY A 254 -0.25 -22.78 4.67
C GLY A 254 -0.50 -24.14 4.02
N SER A 255 -1.78 -24.39 3.68
CA SER A 255 -2.29 -25.52 2.89
C SER A 255 -1.85 -25.51 1.41
N GLY A 256 -0.58 -25.21 1.15
CA GLY A 256 -0.02 -24.99 -0.19
C GLY A 256 -0.18 -23.57 -0.72
N LYS A 257 -0.96 -22.69 -0.06
CA LYS A 257 -1.13 -21.29 -0.48
C LYS A 257 0.20 -20.54 -0.61
N LEU A 258 0.32 -19.64 -1.59
CA LEU A 258 1.53 -18.83 -1.79
C LEU A 258 1.48 -17.50 -1.02
N SER A 259 0.28 -16.95 -0.83
CA SER A 259 0.09 -15.67 -0.19
C SER A 259 -0.06 -15.79 1.33
N MET A 260 0.29 -14.72 2.05
CA MET A 260 0.26 -14.63 3.50
C MET A 260 -0.38 -13.34 3.99
N ARG A 261 -1.01 -13.37 5.18
CA ARG A 261 -1.48 -12.15 5.85
C ARG A 261 -0.34 -11.42 6.56
N ALA A 262 -0.54 -10.15 6.90
CA ALA A 262 0.45 -9.36 7.64
C ALA A 262 0.85 -10.01 8.97
N ALA A 263 -0.13 -10.48 9.77
CA ALA A 263 0.12 -11.22 11.00
C ALA A 263 0.98 -12.48 10.82
N GLU A 264 0.77 -13.23 9.73
CA GLU A 264 1.56 -14.43 9.46
C GLU A 264 3.01 -14.07 9.10
N ILE A 265 3.21 -12.99 8.34
CA ILE A 265 4.54 -12.48 7.99
C ILE A 265 5.29 -12.01 9.25
N LEU A 266 4.62 -11.25 10.12
CA LEU A 266 5.15 -10.80 11.41
C LEU A 266 5.62 -11.96 12.30
N ALA A 267 5.00 -13.13 12.18
CA ALA A 267 5.32 -14.29 12.99
C ALA A 267 6.53 -15.09 12.48
N VAL A 268 6.84 -15.06 11.17
CA VAL A 268 7.81 -15.99 10.56
C VAL A 268 9.01 -15.33 9.88
N GLU A 269 8.87 -14.10 9.40
CA GLU A 269 9.90 -13.50 8.55
C GLU A 269 11.01 -12.81 9.34
N LYS A 270 12.21 -12.82 8.75
CA LYS A 270 13.33 -11.98 9.15
C LYS A 270 13.48 -10.86 8.13
N PHE A 271 13.51 -9.63 8.61
CA PHE A 271 13.68 -8.45 7.75
C PHE A 271 15.15 -8.25 7.33
N PRO A 272 15.43 -7.63 6.17
CA PRO A 272 14.48 -7.18 5.17
C PRO A 272 13.97 -8.32 4.26
N VAL A 273 12.76 -8.16 3.73
CA VAL A 273 12.14 -9.06 2.74
C VAL A 273 11.29 -8.29 1.75
N VAL A 274 11.32 -8.68 0.47
CA VAL A 274 10.44 -8.10 -0.54
C VAL A 274 9.12 -8.85 -0.59
N ILE A 275 8.03 -8.11 -0.51
CA ILE A 275 6.67 -8.63 -0.65
C ILE A 275 5.94 -7.93 -1.79
N ARG A 276 4.91 -8.60 -2.30
CA ARG A 276 3.97 -8.02 -3.26
C ARG A 276 2.56 -8.15 -2.73
N PHE A 277 1.78 -7.08 -2.73
CA PHE A 277 0.35 -7.20 -2.44
C PHE A 277 -0.33 -8.06 -3.52
N ALA A 278 -1.06 -9.09 -3.10
CA ALA A 278 -1.76 -10.02 -3.98
C ALA A 278 -3.21 -9.59 -4.18
N TYR A 279 -3.98 -9.59 -3.08
CA TYR A 279 -5.41 -9.31 -3.05
C TYR A 279 -5.86 -8.94 -1.64
N GLY A 280 -7.04 -8.34 -1.50
CA GLY A 280 -7.65 -7.95 -0.23
C GLY A 280 -8.90 -7.12 -0.45
N GLU A 281 -9.74 -6.99 0.57
CA GLU A 281 -10.98 -6.21 0.48
C GLU A 281 -10.72 -4.71 0.33
N ARG A 282 -9.67 -4.21 0.98
CA ARG A 282 -9.27 -2.80 0.92
C ARG A 282 -8.18 -2.62 -0.13
N PRO A 283 -8.48 -2.00 -1.28
CA PRO A 283 -7.48 -1.74 -2.29
C PRO A 283 -6.41 -0.81 -1.74
N LEU A 284 -5.17 -1.03 -2.16
CA LEU A 284 -4.07 -0.11 -1.94
C LEU A 284 -4.45 1.28 -2.45
N ARG A 285 -4.46 2.28 -1.57
CA ARG A 285 -4.62 3.69 -1.95
C ARG A 285 -3.33 4.31 -2.49
N LEU A 286 -2.24 3.53 -2.48
CA LEU A 286 -0.95 3.93 -3.02
C LEU A 286 -1.00 3.88 -4.55
N ALA A 287 -0.46 4.91 -5.21
CA ALA A 287 -0.45 5.03 -6.66
C ALA A 287 0.59 4.10 -7.34
N THR A 288 1.10 3.09 -6.64
CA THR A 288 2.29 2.35 -7.04
C THR A 288 1.91 1.26 -8.04
N ALA A 289 2.47 1.35 -9.24
CA ALA A 289 2.13 0.44 -10.33
C ALA A 289 2.53 -1.02 -10.04
N THR A 290 3.57 -1.22 -9.24
CA THR A 290 4.20 -2.53 -8.97
C THR A 290 3.52 -3.33 -7.87
N ARG A 291 2.87 -2.63 -6.92
CA ARG A 291 2.37 -3.20 -5.66
C ARG A 291 3.44 -3.95 -4.84
N LEU A 292 4.71 -3.61 -5.04
CA LEU A 292 5.85 -4.21 -4.35
C LEU A 292 6.28 -3.34 -3.16
N PHE A 293 6.71 -4.01 -2.10
CA PHE A 293 7.21 -3.39 -0.88
C PHE A 293 8.46 -4.09 -0.40
N THR A 294 9.47 -3.34 0.05
CA THR A 294 10.55 -3.89 0.88
C THR A 294 10.16 -3.72 2.34
N LEU A 295 9.85 -4.80 3.04
CA LEU A 295 9.66 -4.77 4.49
C LEU A 295 11.01 -4.56 5.16
N LEU A 296 11.10 -3.57 6.04
CA LEU A 296 12.33 -3.15 6.70
C LEU A 296 12.41 -3.62 8.15
N ASP A 297 11.29 -3.53 8.86
CA ASP A 297 11.22 -3.82 10.29
C ASP A 297 9.77 -4.06 10.73
N SER A 298 9.59 -4.47 11.99
CA SER A 298 8.30 -4.54 12.66
C SER A 298 8.36 -3.90 14.04
N PHE A 299 7.29 -3.23 14.45
CA PHE A 299 7.22 -2.56 15.75
C PHE A 299 5.80 -2.58 16.30
N GLN A 300 5.65 -2.41 17.61
CA GLN A 300 4.36 -2.18 18.25
C GLN A 300 4.26 -0.70 18.64
N GLU A 301 3.13 -0.08 18.38
CA GLU A 301 2.93 1.33 18.67
C GLU A 301 1.51 1.57 19.18
N THR A 302 1.39 2.53 20.10
CA THR A 302 0.12 3.10 20.53
C THR A 302 0.00 4.50 19.97
N SER A 303 -1.16 4.81 19.43
CA SER A 303 -1.43 6.02 18.66
C SER A 303 -2.86 6.52 18.91
N LEU A 304 -3.11 7.75 18.47
CA LEU A 304 -4.42 8.37 18.44
C LEU A 304 -4.88 8.54 17.00
N ILE A 305 -6.08 8.03 16.71
CA ILE A 305 -6.74 8.16 15.42
C ILE A 305 -7.74 9.31 15.49
N GLY A 306 -7.73 10.14 14.46
CA GLY A 306 -8.62 11.28 14.34
C GLY A 306 -8.71 11.77 12.90
N CYS A 307 -9.12 13.02 12.74
CA CYS A 307 -9.06 13.73 11.48
C CYS A 307 -8.65 15.19 11.64
N ALA A 308 -7.87 15.69 10.69
CA ALA A 308 -7.68 17.13 10.52
C ALA A 308 -8.86 17.73 9.77
N ILE A 309 -9.25 18.94 10.17
CA ILE A 309 -10.43 19.64 9.67
C ILE A 309 -9.97 20.88 8.91
N ASP A 310 -10.01 20.84 7.57
CA ASP A 310 -9.56 21.92 6.70
C ASP A 310 -10.63 22.31 5.69
N GLY A 311 -11.19 23.52 5.81
CA GLY A 311 -12.14 24.06 4.83
C GLY A 311 -13.37 23.17 4.55
N GLY A 312 -13.82 22.40 5.56
CA GLY A 312 -14.93 21.44 5.43
C GLY A 312 -14.53 20.07 4.86
N GLN A 313 -13.26 19.86 4.54
CA GLN A 313 -12.70 18.53 4.27
C GLN A 313 -12.18 17.91 5.56
N MET A 314 -12.38 16.61 5.69
CA MET A 314 -11.79 15.82 6.78
C MET A 314 -10.78 14.83 6.20
N THR A 315 -9.56 14.86 6.73
CA THR A 315 -8.52 13.91 6.38
C THR A 315 -8.17 13.08 7.60
N MET A 316 -8.43 11.78 7.52
CA MET A 316 -8.10 10.83 8.59
C MET A 316 -6.58 10.81 8.79
N LEU A 317 -6.15 10.75 10.04
CA LEU A 317 -4.76 10.65 10.40
C LEU A 317 -4.61 9.86 11.70
N GLU A 318 -3.42 9.32 11.90
CA GLU A 318 -3.02 8.67 13.13
C GLU A 318 -1.69 9.22 13.62
N ILE A 319 -1.65 9.63 14.89
CA ILE A 319 -0.50 10.24 15.54
C ILE A 319 0.00 9.30 16.64
N PRO A 320 1.25 8.82 16.57
CA PRO A 320 1.88 8.06 17.65
C PRO A 320 1.85 8.82 18.98
N LEU A 321 1.59 8.13 20.09
CA LEU A 321 1.66 8.76 21.42
C LEU A 321 3.08 9.27 21.74
N MET A 322 4.10 8.54 21.30
CA MET A 322 5.52 8.89 21.45
C MET A 322 5.95 10.08 20.57
N SER A 323 5.02 10.71 19.85
CA SER A 323 5.34 11.88 19.04
C SER A 323 5.74 13.05 19.92
N SER A 324 6.84 13.73 19.56
CA SER A 324 7.32 14.94 20.24
C SER A 324 6.50 16.20 19.89
N LEU A 325 5.37 16.04 19.19
CA LEU A 325 4.44 17.12 18.88
C LEU A 325 3.73 17.59 20.15
N GLN A 326 3.43 18.89 20.17
CA GLN A 326 2.83 19.58 21.30
C GLN A 326 1.48 20.17 20.85
N PHE A 327 0.44 19.92 21.64
CA PHE A 327 -0.93 20.23 21.29
C PHE A 327 -1.60 21.11 22.33
N GLN A 328 -2.39 22.08 21.89
CA GLN A 328 -3.35 22.75 22.73
C GLN A 328 -4.71 22.10 22.60
N VAL A 329 -5.42 21.96 23.72
CA VAL A 329 -6.76 21.37 23.79
C VAL A 329 -7.80 22.48 23.69
N ALA A 330 -8.91 22.26 22.99
CA ALA A 330 -10.04 23.16 23.03
C ALA A 330 -10.81 23.00 24.36
N MET A 331 -10.79 24.03 25.19
CA MET A 331 -11.43 24.07 26.51
C MET A 331 -12.96 24.13 26.42
N ASN A 332 -13.51 24.65 25.33
CA ASN A 332 -14.95 24.66 25.04
C ASN A 332 -15.38 23.49 24.14
N ARG A 333 -14.79 22.30 24.37
CA ARG A 333 -15.03 21.09 23.58
C ARG A 333 -16.52 20.80 23.37
N ASP A 334 -17.31 20.80 24.43
CA ASP A 334 -18.72 20.38 24.36
C ASP A 334 -19.56 21.37 23.53
N GLU A 335 -19.24 22.66 23.59
CA GLU A 335 -19.87 23.70 22.74
C GLU A 335 -19.50 23.52 21.27
N LEU A 336 -18.22 23.20 20.99
CA LEU A 336 -17.73 22.93 19.64
C LEU A 336 -18.38 21.66 19.06
N LEU A 337 -18.41 20.57 19.82
CA LEU A 337 -19.05 19.32 19.39
C LEU A 337 -20.56 19.46 19.25
N GLY A 338 -21.20 20.38 19.98
CA GLY A 338 -22.61 20.73 19.80
C GLY A 338 -22.91 21.43 18.47
N GLN A 339 -21.90 21.88 17.73
CA GLN A 339 -22.09 22.43 16.39
C GLN A 339 -22.43 21.32 15.39
N PRO A 340 -23.54 21.44 14.62
CA PRO A 340 -23.95 20.38 13.68
C PRO A 340 -22.86 19.98 12.68
N ALA A 341 -22.00 20.92 12.27
CA ALA A 341 -20.91 20.63 11.35
C ALA A 341 -19.84 19.71 11.98
N LEU A 342 -19.46 19.96 13.23
CA LEU A 342 -18.46 19.15 13.94
C LEU A 342 -19.02 17.83 14.42
N ASP A 343 -20.29 17.79 14.84
CA ASP A 343 -21.00 16.55 15.19
C ASP A 343 -21.01 15.57 13.99
N ASN A 344 -21.36 16.07 12.79
CA ASN A 344 -21.31 15.27 11.57
C ASN A 344 -19.89 14.75 11.24
N ILE A 345 -18.87 15.57 11.46
CA ILE A 345 -17.46 15.17 11.26
C ILE A 345 -17.07 14.11 12.29
N PHE A 346 -17.47 14.28 13.55
CA PHE A 346 -17.21 13.31 14.62
C PHE A 346 -17.84 11.96 14.30
N GLU A 347 -19.13 11.91 13.97
CA GLU A 347 -19.82 10.67 13.61
C GLU A 347 -19.17 9.99 12.41
N ALA A 348 -18.84 10.76 11.36
CA ALA A 348 -18.18 10.22 10.18
C ALA A 348 -16.75 9.73 10.45
N CYS A 349 -15.99 10.42 11.30
CA CYS A 349 -14.66 10.01 11.73
C CYS A 349 -14.74 8.73 12.56
N HIS A 350 -15.59 8.72 13.59
CA HIS A 350 -15.82 7.59 14.49
C HIS A 350 -16.23 6.32 13.74
N ALA A 351 -17.19 6.43 12.81
CA ALA A 351 -17.62 5.31 11.96
C ALA A 351 -16.49 4.76 11.07
N ARG A 352 -15.55 5.62 10.63
CA ARG A 352 -14.43 5.25 9.75
C ARG A 352 -13.19 4.79 10.50
N CYS A 353 -13.03 5.13 11.79
CA CYS A 353 -11.85 4.79 12.60
C CYS A 353 -11.48 3.30 12.56
N PRO A 354 -12.42 2.34 12.76
CA PRO A 354 -12.07 0.91 12.73
C PRO A 354 -11.54 0.47 11.36
N ALA A 355 -12.08 1.04 10.28
CA ALA A 355 -11.56 0.76 8.95
C ALA A 355 -10.18 1.38 8.76
N PHE A 356 -10.03 2.67 9.05
CA PHE A 356 -8.77 3.37 8.92
C PHE A 356 -7.63 2.70 9.71
N ALA A 357 -7.90 2.25 10.94
CA ALA A 357 -6.92 1.55 11.79
C ALA A 357 -6.30 0.33 11.11
N ARG A 358 -7.09 -0.42 10.35
CA ARG A 358 -6.67 -1.65 9.65
C ARG A 358 -6.07 -1.41 8.28
N ASP A 359 -6.19 -0.22 7.71
CA ASP A 359 -5.70 0.07 6.36
C ASP A 359 -4.17 0.26 6.34
N ILE A 360 -3.56 0.02 5.18
CA ILE A 360 -2.17 0.42 4.91
C ILE A 360 -2.12 1.95 4.86
N LYS A 361 -1.22 2.54 5.64
CA LYS A 361 -1.10 3.99 5.77
C LYS A 361 0.25 4.48 5.25
N LEU A 362 0.27 5.69 4.73
CA LEU A 362 1.49 6.35 4.31
C LEU A 362 2.13 7.02 5.54
N LYS A 363 3.41 6.73 5.80
CA LYS A 363 4.19 7.32 6.89
C LYS A 363 4.79 8.63 6.41
N TYR A 364 4.17 9.73 6.79
CA TYR A 364 4.67 11.08 6.54
C TYR A 364 5.63 11.49 7.63
N LYS A 365 6.89 11.69 7.26
CA LYS A 365 7.96 12.10 8.15
C LYS A 365 8.25 13.58 7.95
N PHE A 366 8.36 14.33 9.04
CA PHE A 366 8.71 15.75 8.98
C PHE A 366 9.60 16.16 10.16
N ALA A 367 10.44 17.16 9.91
CA ALA A 367 11.29 17.75 10.93
C ALA A 367 10.54 18.88 11.66
N HIS A 368 10.82 19.07 12.93
CA HIS A 368 10.31 20.19 13.70
C HIS A 368 11.30 20.59 14.81
N ARG A 369 11.15 21.81 15.30
CA ARG A 369 11.95 22.31 16.43
C ARG A 369 11.25 22.02 17.74
N VAL A 370 11.98 21.44 18.69
CA VAL A 370 11.53 21.28 20.07
C VAL A 370 11.75 22.60 20.79
N GLN A 371 10.68 23.26 21.27
CA GLN A 371 10.81 24.50 22.03
C GLN A 371 11.36 24.20 23.43
N ARG A 372 12.68 24.29 23.61
CA ARG A 372 13.32 24.25 24.93
C ARG A 372 13.61 25.67 25.42
N GLY A 373 12.61 26.32 26.02
CA GLY A 373 12.75 27.41 27.02
C GLY A 373 13.70 28.61 26.79
N SER A 374 14.37 28.76 25.64
CA SER A 374 15.36 29.80 25.40
C SER A 374 15.14 30.48 24.04
N PRO A 375 14.78 31.78 24.01
CA PRO A 375 14.32 32.47 22.81
C PRO A 375 15.46 32.94 21.86
N ARG A 376 16.66 32.35 21.92
CA ARG A 376 17.73 32.70 20.96
C ARG A 376 17.46 32.05 19.59
N MET A 377 16.61 32.69 18.80
CA MET A 377 16.37 32.34 17.40
C MET A 377 17.64 32.62 16.57
N MET A 378 18.43 31.59 16.31
CA MET A 378 19.31 31.62 15.13
C MET A 378 18.46 31.37 13.88
N LYS A 379 18.50 32.32 12.93
CA LYS A 379 18.00 32.13 11.57
C LYS A 379 18.92 31.14 10.88
N LEU A 380 18.61 29.85 10.97
CA LEU A 380 19.25 28.85 10.12
C LEU A 380 18.70 29.00 8.70
N HIS A 381 19.62 29.07 7.73
CA HIS A 381 19.27 28.90 6.32
C HIS A 381 18.83 27.45 6.11
N GLU A 382 17.70 27.26 5.45
CA GLU A 382 16.94 26.00 5.41
C GLU A 382 17.52 24.95 4.44
N ASP A 383 18.51 25.34 3.62
CA ASP A 383 19.07 24.53 2.53
C ASP A 383 20.13 23.51 2.98
N ASP A 384 20.70 23.65 4.18
CA ASP A 384 21.68 22.72 4.73
C ASP A 384 21.10 22.00 5.96
N LEU A 385 20.13 21.10 5.75
CA LEU A 385 19.68 20.20 6.81
C LEU A 385 20.88 19.36 7.26
N PRO A 386 21.44 19.63 8.44
CA PRO A 386 22.78 19.16 8.73
C PRO A 386 22.73 17.70 9.20
N SER A 387 23.90 17.08 9.35
CA SER A 387 24.00 15.69 9.80
C SER A 387 23.21 15.44 11.10
N ALA A 388 22.86 14.18 11.38
CA ALA A 388 22.09 13.82 12.58
C ALA A 388 22.65 14.47 13.86
N THR A 389 23.98 14.53 14.01
CA THR A 389 24.68 15.17 15.13
C THR A 389 24.36 16.66 15.26
N VAL A 390 24.26 17.39 14.15
CA VAL A 390 23.97 18.82 14.16
C VAL A 390 22.47 19.06 14.39
N ARG A 391 21.58 18.20 13.88
CA ARG A 391 20.14 18.29 14.19
C ARG A 391 19.87 18.22 15.68
N THR A 392 20.55 17.31 16.38
CA THR A 392 20.48 17.21 17.85
C THR A 392 20.94 18.49 18.55
N ARG A 393 21.98 19.17 18.04
CA ARG A 393 22.46 20.46 18.59
C ARG A 393 21.50 21.61 18.34
N LEU A 394 20.64 21.50 17.33
CA LEU A 394 19.68 22.52 16.94
C LEU A 394 18.27 22.24 17.50
N ASP A 395 18.15 21.24 18.39
CA ASP A 395 16.87 20.75 18.91
C ASP A 395 15.85 20.43 17.79
N VAL A 396 16.36 19.98 16.64
CA VAL A 396 15.54 19.51 15.53
C VAL A 396 15.31 18.02 15.70
N THR A 397 14.05 17.65 15.86
CA THR A 397 13.64 16.25 15.94
C THR A 397 12.73 15.90 14.77
N GLU A 398 12.58 14.62 14.51
CA GLU A 398 11.71 14.11 13.45
C GLU A 398 10.49 13.49 14.11
N SER A 399 9.31 13.86 13.62
CA SER A 399 8.06 13.21 13.97
C SER A 399 7.44 12.62 12.70
N TYR A 400 6.44 11.77 12.90
CA TYR A 400 5.68 11.23 11.79
C TYR A 400 4.21 11.11 12.16
N VAL A 401 3.39 11.13 11.12
CA VAL A 401 1.97 10.79 11.17
C VAL A 401 1.66 9.75 10.10
N TYR A 402 0.60 9.00 10.31
CA TYR A 402 0.07 8.07 9.32
C TYR A 402 -1.20 8.64 8.69
N VAL A 403 -1.29 8.59 7.37
CA VAL A 403 -2.43 9.11 6.58
C VAL A 403 -2.93 8.05 5.61
#